data_AF-A0A9E6VRU2-F1
#
_entry.id   AF-A0A9E6VRU2-F1
#
_cell.length_a   1.000
_cell.length_b   1.000
_cell.length_c   1.000
_cell.angle_alpha   90.00
_cell.angle_beta   90.00
_cell.angle_gamma   90.00
#
_symmetry.space_group_name_H-M   'P 1'
#
loop_
_entity.id
_entity.type
_entity.pdbx_description
1 polymer ?
#
loop_
_entity_poly.entity_id
_entity_poly.type
_entity_poly.pdbx_seq_one_letter_code
_entity_poly.pdbx_strand_id
1 'polypeptide(L)'
;MSDEKFSLAESWMVNHRVNMMLLDAIDEAHLTVSHNTRARNIGDQFGHLHNARLLWLEVSAPDTAKTLQKYEKGTATKKLLAEQLEQSAKAMAGLLDRMEKEGKPKGGKRGPNNFFAYIIAHEAHHRGQIIIHLKYADITLPKETGYGIWEWDKI
;
A
#
# COMPACT_ATOMS: atom_id res chain seq x y z
N MET A 1 28.21 -5.31 -3.79
CA MET A 1 26.83 -5.24 -3.26
C MET A 1 26.98 -5.31 -1.76
N SER A 2 26.52 -4.29 -1.02
CA SER A 2 26.67 -4.29 0.43
C SER A 2 25.89 -5.47 1.02
N ASP A 3 26.46 -6.14 2.03
CA ASP A 3 25.79 -7.17 2.85
C ASP A 3 24.68 -6.57 3.74
N GLU A 4 24.13 -5.42 3.37
CA GLU A 4 23.20 -4.66 4.17
C GLU A 4 21.81 -5.28 4.06
N LYS A 5 21.39 -5.91 5.15
CA LYS A 5 20.07 -6.53 5.26
C LYS A 5 19.05 -5.44 5.55
N PHE A 6 18.07 -5.28 4.67
CA PHE A 6 16.96 -4.37 4.91
C PHE A 6 16.19 -4.79 6.17
N SER A 7 15.90 -3.79 7.00
CA SER A 7 14.92 -3.89 8.08
C SER A 7 13.51 -4.17 7.55
N LEU A 8 12.58 -4.49 8.46
CA LEU A 8 11.17 -4.60 8.09
C LEU A 8 10.61 -3.27 7.58
N ALA A 9 11.07 -2.15 8.15
CA ALA A 9 10.64 -0.82 7.74
C ALA A 9 11.11 -0.47 6.31
N GLU A 10 12.38 -0.75 5.99
CA GLU A 10 12.93 -0.52 4.64
C GLU A 10 12.27 -1.42 3.60
N SER A 11 12.09 -2.71 3.92
CA SER A 11 11.40 -3.67 3.06
C SER A 11 9.94 -3.24 2.78
N TRP A 12 9.27 -2.68 3.79
CA TRP A 12 7.93 -2.11 3.65
C TRP A 12 7.92 -0.89 2.71
N MET A 13 8.91 -0.02 2.80
CA MET A 13 9.01 1.15 1.93
C MET A 13 9.27 0.76 0.46
N VAL A 14 9.93 -0.37 0.18
CA VAL A 14 10.00 -0.93 -1.18
C VAL A 14 8.59 -1.30 -1.67
N ASN A 15 7.82 -2.05 -0.88
CA ASN A 15 6.45 -2.40 -1.23
C ASN A 15 5.55 -1.17 -1.49
N HIS A 16 5.67 -0.13 -0.66
CA HIS A 16 4.97 1.14 -0.87
C HIS A 16 5.36 1.80 -2.19
N ARG A 17 6.66 1.88 -2.50
CA ARG A 17 7.14 2.42 -3.78
C ARG A 17 6.63 1.64 -4.98
N VAL A 18 6.45 0.33 -4.88
CA VAL A 18 5.79 -0.46 -5.94
C VAL A 18 4.34 0.00 -6.16
N ASN A 19 3.59 0.26 -5.09
CA ASN A 19 2.22 0.80 -5.23
C ASN A 19 2.22 2.19 -5.83
N MET A 20 3.19 3.04 -5.46
CA MET A 20 3.33 4.38 -6.02
C MET A 20 3.67 4.33 -7.51
N MET A 21 4.61 3.47 -7.92
CA MET A 21 4.92 3.24 -9.32
C MET A 21 3.68 2.81 -10.12
N LEU A 22 2.83 1.96 -9.55
CA LEU A 22 1.56 1.57 -10.19
C LEU A 22 0.57 2.74 -10.27
N LEU A 23 0.40 3.50 -9.18
CA LEU A 23 -0.47 4.69 -9.17
C LEU A 23 -0.02 5.73 -10.21
N ASP A 24 1.29 5.95 -10.30
CA ASP A 24 1.89 6.91 -11.23
C ASP A 24 1.66 6.53 -12.69
N ALA A 25 1.73 5.23 -13.01
CA ALA A 25 1.50 4.71 -14.35
C ALA A 25 0.02 4.72 -14.80
N ILE A 26 -0.91 4.91 -13.87
CA ILE A 26 -2.36 4.95 -14.17
C ILE A 26 -2.78 6.40 -14.41
N ASP A 27 -3.41 6.66 -15.55
CA ASP A 27 -4.08 7.96 -15.80
C ASP A 27 -5.19 8.20 -14.78
N GLU A 28 -5.32 9.44 -14.31
CA GLU A 28 -6.28 9.79 -13.26
C GLU A 28 -7.73 9.45 -13.66
N ALA A 29 -8.07 9.61 -14.95
CA ALA A 29 -9.39 9.24 -15.47
C ALA A 29 -9.74 7.75 -15.23
N HIS A 30 -8.73 6.88 -15.21
CA HIS A 30 -8.91 5.44 -14.99
C HIS A 30 -9.09 5.06 -13.52
N LEU A 31 -8.93 5.98 -12.55
CA LEU A 31 -9.21 5.70 -11.14
C LEU A 31 -10.67 5.29 -10.90
N THR A 32 -11.59 5.73 -11.76
CA THR A 32 -13.02 5.40 -11.67
C THR A 32 -13.38 4.01 -12.22
N VAL A 33 -12.44 3.34 -12.90
CA VAL A 33 -12.67 2.02 -13.51
C VAL A 33 -12.92 0.96 -12.43
N SER A 34 -13.97 0.17 -12.62
CA SER A 34 -14.29 -0.99 -11.79
C SER A 34 -14.70 -2.16 -12.68
N HIS A 35 -14.39 -3.39 -12.25
CA HIS A 35 -14.80 -4.58 -13.00
C HIS A 35 -16.32 -4.83 -12.96
N ASN A 36 -17.00 -4.35 -11.91
CA ASN A 36 -18.47 -4.32 -11.82
C ASN A 36 -18.94 -3.28 -10.78
N THR A 37 -20.25 -3.05 -10.71
CA THR A 37 -20.86 -2.04 -9.82
C THR A 37 -20.78 -2.35 -8.32
N ARG A 38 -20.41 -3.59 -7.94
CA ARG A 38 -20.27 -4.03 -6.55
C ARG A 38 -18.82 -4.00 -6.07
N ALA A 39 -17.85 -3.95 -6.98
CA ALA A 39 -16.43 -3.87 -6.67
C ALA A 39 -16.00 -2.42 -6.41
N ARG A 40 -14.89 -2.26 -5.68
CA ARG A 40 -14.20 -0.97 -5.56
C ARG A 40 -13.58 -0.62 -6.91
N ASN A 41 -13.74 0.63 -7.34
CA ASN A 41 -12.96 1.13 -8.47
C ASN A 41 -11.46 1.22 -8.10
N ILE A 42 -10.60 1.44 -9.08
CA ILE A 42 -9.14 1.50 -8.89
C ILE A 42 -8.74 2.51 -7.82
N GLY A 43 -9.33 3.71 -7.82
CA GLY A 43 -9.06 4.74 -6.82
C GLY A 43 -9.42 4.31 -5.40
N ASP A 44 -10.59 3.69 -5.25
CA ASP A 44 -11.08 3.13 -3.98
C ASP A 44 -10.22 1.94 -3.51
N GLN A 45 -9.55 1.20 -4.41
CA GLN A 45 -8.60 0.16 -4.02
C GLN A 45 -7.34 0.77 -3.37
N PHE A 46 -6.78 1.83 -3.95
CA PHE A 46 -5.67 2.57 -3.33
C PHE A 46 -6.08 3.22 -2.00
N GLY A 47 -7.26 3.86 -1.98
CA GLY A 47 -7.83 4.42 -0.75
C GLY A 47 -8.06 3.36 0.32
N HIS A 48 -8.43 2.14 -0.08
CA HIS A 48 -8.54 1.00 0.84
C HIS A 48 -7.19 0.58 1.43
N LEU A 49 -6.08 0.63 0.67
CA LEU A 49 -4.75 0.38 1.21
C LEU A 49 -4.43 1.37 2.35
N HIS A 50 -4.65 2.66 2.10
CA HIS A 50 -4.47 3.70 3.12
C HIS A 50 -5.32 3.42 4.37
N ASN A 51 -6.63 3.21 4.20
CA ASN A 51 -7.54 2.95 5.33
C ASN A 51 -7.18 1.66 6.09
N ALA A 52 -6.72 0.61 5.40
CA ALA A 52 -6.27 -0.63 6.04
C ALA A 52 -5.03 -0.40 6.92
N ARG A 53 -4.09 0.45 6.49
CA ARG A 53 -2.95 0.88 7.33
C ARG A 53 -3.41 1.63 8.57
N LEU A 54 -4.38 2.54 8.42
CA LEU A 54 -4.97 3.28 9.54
C LEU A 54 -5.61 2.35 10.57
N LEU A 55 -6.32 1.31 10.16
CA LEU A 55 -6.90 0.32 11.10
C LEU A 55 -5.82 -0.32 12.00
N TRP A 56 -4.65 -0.63 11.45
CA TRP A 56 -3.54 -1.18 12.23
C TRP A 56 -2.87 -0.13 13.12
N LEU A 57 -2.74 1.10 12.63
CA LEU A 57 -2.19 2.23 13.39
C LEU A 57 -3.11 2.62 14.55
N GLU A 58 -4.44 2.61 14.38
CA GLU A 58 -5.40 2.90 15.45
C GLU A 58 -5.21 1.97 16.65
N VAL A 59 -4.89 0.69 16.40
CA VAL A 59 -4.66 -0.30 17.46
C VAL A 59 -3.23 -0.21 18.02
N SER A 60 -2.24 0.01 17.17
CA SER A 60 -0.82 -0.18 17.53
C SER A 60 -0.05 1.12 17.78
N ALA A 61 -0.54 2.25 17.27
CA ALA A 61 0.07 3.58 17.33
C ALA A 61 -1.02 4.68 17.29
N PRO A 62 -1.95 4.72 18.26
CA PRO A 62 -3.15 5.56 18.19
C PRO A 62 -2.85 7.05 18.06
N ASP A 63 -1.78 7.55 18.68
CA ASP A 63 -1.41 8.97 18.58
C ASP A 63 -0.90 9.33 17.18
N THR A 64 -0.20 8.40 16.50
CA THR A 64 0.15 8.55 15.08
C THR A 64 -1.09 8.45 14.20
N ALA A 65 -2.02 7.55 14.50
CA ALA A 65 -3.24 7.39 13.70
C ALA A 65 -4.10 8.67 13.70
N LYS A 66 -4.18 9.39 14.82
CA LYS A 66 -4.95 10.65 14.95
C LYS A 66 -4.47 11.77 14.03
N THR A 67 -3.22 11.73 13.55
CA THR A 67 -2.69 12.75 12.64
C THR A 67 -3.00 12.46 11.17
N LEU A 68 -3.54 11.28 10.87
CA LEU A 68 -3.88 10.83 9.52
C LEU A 68 -5.39 10.93 9.29
N GLN A 69 -5.77 11.35 8.08
CA GLN A 69 -7.17 11.45 7.68
C GLN A 69 -7.59 10.21 6.91
N LYS A 70 -8.74 9.62 7.25
CA LYS A 70 -9.31 8.50 6.51
C LYS A 70 -9.64 8.93 5.08
N TYR A 71 -9.42 8.01 4.15
CA TYR A 71 -9.88 8.13 2.78
C TYR A 71 -11.39 7.94 2.71
N GLU A 72 -12.08 8.90 2.08
CA GLU A 72 -13.51 8.84 1.81
C GLU A 72 -13.77 8.25 0.42
N LYS A 73 -14.65 7.26 0.35
CA LYS A 73 -14.95 6.52 -0.89
C LYS A 73 -15.42 7.48 -2.00
N GLY A 74 -14.90 7.31 -3.21
CA GLY A 74 -15.29 8.09 -4.38
C GLY A 74 -14.65 9.48 -4.47
N THR A 75 -13.73 9.82 -3.57
CA THR A 75 -13.00 11.11 -3.59
C THR A 75 -11.61 11.01 -4.23
N ALA A 76 -11.31 9.88 -4.90
CA ALA A 76 -9.98 9.60 -5.43
C ALA A 76 -9.51 10.64 -6.46
N THR A 77 -8.36 11.25 -6.19
CA THR A 77 -7.49 11.92 -7.16
C THR A 77 -6.08 11.36 -6.99
N LYS A 78 -5.23 11.41 -8.02
CA LYS A 78 -3.84 10.90 -7.88
C LYS A 78 -3.10 11.65 -6.78
N LYS A 79 -3.28 12.97 -6.70
CA LYS A 79 -2.67 13.81 -5.66
C LYS A 79 -3.08 13.35 -4.26
N LEU A 80 -4.39 13.23 -4.00
CA LEU A 80 -4.90 12.82 -2.69
C LEU A 80 -4.37 11.43 -2.31
N LEU A 81 -4.46 10.46 -3.23
CA LEU A 81 -4.00 9.09 -2.99
C LEU A 81 -2.50 9.05 -2.73
N ALA A 82 -1.69 9.75 -3.51
CA ALA A 82 -0.25 9.81 -3.33
C ALA A 82 0.12 10.38 -1.94
N GLU A 83 -0.48 11.51 -1.57
CA GLU A 83 -0.24 12.15 -0.27
C GLU A 83 -0.64 11.23 0.90
N GLN A 84 -1.84 10.64 0.84
CA GLN A 84 -2.34 9.76 1.91
C GLN A 84 -1.56 8.44 2.00
N LEU A 85 -1.20 7.84 0.87
CA LEU A 85 -0.40 6.61 0.85
C LEU A 85 1.00 6.89 1.40
N GLU A 86 1.63 8.00 1.04
CA GLU A 86 2.95 8.38 1.55
C GLU A 86 2.95 8.59 3.07
N GLN A 87 1.97 9.35 3.59
CA GLN A 87 1.83 9.60 5.02
C GLN A 87 1.61 8.30 5.82
N SER A 88 0.69 7.46 5.36
CA SER A 88 0.41 6.17 6.00
C SER A 88 1.56 5.17 5.86
N ALA A 89 2.32 5.20 4.76
CA ALA A 89 3.50 4.36 4.58
C ALA A 89 4.59 4.70 5.60
N LYS A 90 4.89 5.99 5.79
CA LYS A 90 5.85 6.46 6.80
C LYS A 90 5.44 6.08 8.22
N ALA A 91 4.15 6.24 8.55
CA ALA A 91 3.62 5.82 9.85
C ALA A 91 3.76 4.31 10.09
N MET A 92 3.46 3.50 9.06
CA MET A 92 3.64 2.05 9.11
C MET A 92 5.12 1.64 9.20
N ALA A 93 6.02 2.34 8.51
CA ALA A 93 7.46 2.11 8.61
C ALA A 93 7.95 2.34 10.06
N GLY A 94 7.53 3.44 10.70
CA GLY A 94 7.85 3.70 12.10
C GLY A 94 7.27 2.65 13.06
N LEU A 95 6.05 2.16 12.79
CA LEU A 95 5.47 1.04 13.53
C LEU A 95 6.31 -0.24 13.38
N LEU A 96 6.72 -0.59 12.17
CA LEU A 96 7.51 -1.79 11.89
C LEU A 96 8.92 -1.72 12.51
N ASP A 97 9.59 -0.57 12.40
CA ASP A 97 10.90 -0.33 13.05
C ASP A 97 10.81 -0.54 14.57
N ARG A 98 9.79 0.04 15.20
CA ARG A 98 9.55 -0.15 16.64
C ARG A 98 9.24 -1.62 16.95
N MET A 99 8.40 -2.28 16.16
CA MET A 99 8.05 -3.69 16.37
C MET A 99 9.25 -4.63 16.21
N GLU A 100 10.17 -4.33 15.29
CA GLU A 100 11.39 -5.10 15.09
C GLU A 100 12.32 -5.00 16.30
N LYS A 101 12.43 -3.80 16.89
CA LYS A 101 13.25 -3.55 18.09
C LYS A 101 12.62 -4.06 19.39
N GLU A 102 11.30 -3.95 19.53
CA GLU A 102 10.58 -4.24 20.79
C GLU A 102 9.81 -5.57 20.78
N GLY A 103 9.73 -6.24 19.63
CA GLY A 103 9.27 -7.62 19.47
C GLY A 103 7.77 -7.83 19.33
N LYS A 104 6.86 -6.92 19.74
CA LYS A 104 5.41 -7.06 19.50
C LYS A 104 4.65 -5.72 19.45
N PRO A 105 3.73 -5.51 18.47
CA PRO A 105 2.71 -4.48 18.59
C PRO A 105 1.59 -4.97 19.52
N LYS A 106 0.89 -4.03 20.15
CA LYS A 106 -0.42 -4.30 20.72
C LYS A 106 -1.36 -4.69 19.55
N GLY A 107 -1.75 -5.97 19.45
CA GLY A 107 -2.70 -6.49 18.44
C GLY A 107 -2.18 -7.64 17.57
N GLY A 108 -0.86 -7.77 17.37
CA GLY A 108 -0.25 -8.82 16.57
C GLY A 108 0.18 -10.02 17.41
N LYS A 109 -0.69 -11.02 17.59
CA LYS A 109 -0.40 -12.20 18.45
C LYS A 109 0.83 -13.02 17.99
N ARG A 110 1.23 -12.91 16.72
CA ARG A 110 2.26 -13.72 16.05
C ARG A 110 3.59 -13.00 15.76
N GLY A 111 3.76 -11.76 16.24
CA GLY A 111 5.02 -11.00 16.15
C GLY A 111 5.24 -10.23 14.82
N PRO A 112 6.35 -9.46 14.72
CA PRO A 112 6.62 -8.51 13.63
C PRO A 112 6.70 -9.15 12.24
N ASN A 113 7.42 -10.27 12.10
CA ASN A 113 7.60 -10.92 10.80
C ASN A 113 6.27 -11.43 10.22
N ASN A 114 5.39 -11.99 11.07
CA ASN A 114 4.08 -12.46 10.62
C ASN A 114 3.17 -11.29 10.23
N PHE A 115 3.22 -10.20 10.99
CA PHE A 115 2.47 -8.98 10.65
C PHE A 115 2.96 -8.36 9.34
N PHE A 116 4.27 -8.26 9.16
CA PHE A 116 4.89 -7.79 7.91
C PHE A 116 4.43 -8.65 6.72
N ALA A 117 4.55 -9.97 6.81
CA ALA A 117 4.09 -10.86 5.73
C ALA A 117 2.60 -10.67 5.40
N TYR A 118 1.75 -10.49 6.42
CA TYR A 118 0.33 -10.22 6.24
C TYR A 118 0.06 -8.92 5.48
N ILE A 119 0.67 -7.79 5.89
CA ILE A 119 0.42 -6.51 5.23
C ILE A 119 0.93 -6.50 3.80
N ILE A 120 2.08 -7.13 3.51
CA ILE A 120 2.60 -7.28 2.14
C ILE A 120 1.63 -8.12 1.28
N ALA A 121 1.15 -9.25 1.79
CA ALA A 121 0.20 -10.09 1.07
C ALA A 121 -1.12 -9.36 0.79
N HIS A 122 -1.62 -8.59 1.76
CA HIS A 122 -2.82 -7.78 1.61
C HIS A 122 -2.65 -6.72 0.51
N GLU A 123 -1.56 -5.95 0.52
CA GLU A 123 -1.34 -4.93 -0.51
C GLU A 123 -1.11 -5.55 -1.90
N ALA A 124 -0.38 -6.65 -1.99
CA ALA A 124 -0.20 -7.39 -3.24
C ALA A 124 -1.53 -7.92 -3.80
N HIS A 125 -2.44 -8.39 -2.94
CA HIS A 125 -3.78 -8.80 -3.34
C HIS A 125 -4.56 -7.66 -4.02
N HIS A 126 -4.59 -6.48 -3.41
CA HIS A 126 -5.28 -5.31 -3.97
C HIS A 126 -4.56 -4.73 -5.19
N ARG A 127 -3.23 -4.81 -5.25
CA ARG A 127 -2.45 -4.50 -6.48
C ARG A 127 -2.89 -5.38 -7.64
N GLY A 128 -3.06 -6.69 -7.40
CA GLY A 128 -3.61 -7.63 -8.37
C GLY A 128 -5.03 -7.26 -8.81
N GLN A 129 -5.89 -6.81 -7.87
CA GLN A 129 -7.23 -6.32 -8.19
C GLN A 129 -7.20 -5.06 -9.09
N ILE A 130 -6.30 -4.11 -8.82
CA ILE A 130 -6.13 -2.93 -9.69
C ILE A 130 -5.73 -3.35 -11.10
N ILE A 131 -4.74 -4.24 -11.22
CA ILE A 131 -4.25 -4.73 -12.52
C ILE A 131 -5.34 -5.47 -13.28
N ILE A 132 -6.15 -6.30 -12.61
CA ILE A 132 -7.25 -7.00 -13.31
C ILE A 132 -8.35 -6.03 -13.74
N HIS A 133 -8.63 -4.95 -13.00
CA HIS A 133 -9.61 -3.94 -13.41
C HIS A 133 -9.18 -3.21 -14.68
N LEU A 134 -7.89 -2.86 -14.79
CA LEU A 134 -7.32 -2.30 -16.02
C LEU A 134 -7.48 -3.26 -17.19
N LYS A 135 -7.14 -4.55 -17.00
CA LYS A 135 -7.29 -5.58 -18.04
C LYS A 135 -8.74 -5.76 -18.49
N TYR A 136 -9.71 -5.75 -17.57
CA TYR A 136 -11.13 -5.85 -17.93
C TYR A 136 -11.65 -4.64 -18.71
N ALA A 137 -11.00 -3.48 -18.59
CA ALA A 137 -11.33 -2.28 -19.33
C ALA A 137 -10.48 -2.10 -20.60
N ASP A 138 -9.74 -3.13 -21.02
CA ASP A 138 -8.78 -3.10 -22.14
C ASP A 138 -7.71 -1.99 -22.02
N ILE A 139 -7.42 -1.55 -20.79
CA ILE A 139 -6.37 -0.57 -20.49
C ILE A 139 -5.07 -1.31 -20.22
N THR A 140 -4.07 -1.04 -21.06
CA THR A 140 -2.76 -1.67 -20.95
C THR A 140 -1.79 -0.80 -20.15
N LEU A 141 -1.20 -1.37 -19.10
CA LEU A 141 -0.09 -0.72 -18.40
C LEU A 141 1.18 -0.71 -19.27
N PRO A 142 2.06 0.30 -19.14
CA PRO A 142 3.40 0.24 -19.69
C PRO A 142 4.10 -1.05 -19.28
N LYS A 143 4.88 -1.65 -20.19
CA LYS A 143 5.57 -2.93 -19.93
C LYS A 143 6.52 -2.80 -18.74
N GLU A 144 7.17 -1.65 -18.64
CA GLU A 144 8.08 -1.26 -17.58
C GLU A 144 7.38 -1.33 -16.23
N THR A 145 6.16 -0.80 -16.11
CA THR A 145 5.36 -0.93 -14.88
C THR A 145 4.88 -2.37 -14.66
N GLY A 146 4.40 -3.04 -15.72
CA GLY A 146 3.86 -4.40 -15.64
C GLY A 146 4.86 -5.43 -15.13
N TYR A 147 6.13 -5.34 -15.53
CA TYR A 147 7.21 -6.16 -14.99
C TYR A 147 7.83 -5.55 -13.73
N GLY A 148 7.93 -4.22 -13.65
CA GLY A 148 8.57 -3.48 -12.56
C GLY A 148 7.98 -3.76 -11.18
N ILE A 149 6.70 -4.18 -11.09
CA ILE A 149 6.11 -4.57 -9.80
C ILE A 149 6.81 -5.78 -9.13
N TRP A 150 7.62 -6.52 -9.89
CA TRP A 150 8.43 -7.65 -9.43
C TRP A 150 9.92 -7.32 -9.30
N GLU A 151 10.37 -6.16 -9.77
CA GLU A 151 11.78 -5.76 -9.81
C GLU A 151 12.18 -4.98 -8.55
N TRP A 152 11.98 -5.56 -7.37
CA TRP A 152 12.13 -4.87 -6.08
C TRP A 152 13.56 -4.37 -5.84
N ASP A 153 14.58 -5.04 -6.38
CA ASP A 153 15.99 -4.62 -6.28
C ASP A 153 16.30 -3.33 -7.05
N LYS A 154 15.37 -2.85 -7.90
CA LYS A 154 15.51 -1.62 -8.69
C LYS A 154 14.71 -0.44 -8.12
N ILE A 155 14.03 -0.63 -6.97
CA ILE A 155 13.08 0.32 -6.37
C ILE A 155 13.63 0.94 -5.08
#